data_AF-A0A9W9W3U7-F1
#
_entry.id   AF-A0A9W9W3U7-F1
#
_cell.length_a   1.000
_cell.length_b   1.000
_cell.length_c   1.000
_cell.angle_alpha   90.00
_cell.angle_beta   90.00
_cell.angle_gamma   90.00
#
_symmetry.space_group_name_H-M   'P 1'
#
loop_
_entity.id
_entity.type
_entity.pdbx_description
1 polymer ?
#
loop_
_entity_poly.entity_id
_entity_poly.type
_entity_poly.pdbx_seq_one_letter_code
_entity_poly.pdbx_strand_id
1 'polypeptide(L)'
;MAVDPSYQRNGIGSALLKMFCHYIDENALDAFVMSSPAGVRLYSNFGFKAVGVVETKHGNFTSMLRTSGFMGNNGNVCEEGKLMANSHHCYEE
;
A
#
# COMPACT_ATOMS: atom_id res chain seq x y z
N MET A 1 -0.22 7.25 -8.79
CA MET A 1 -1.36 6.96 -9.70
C MET A 1 -2.11 8.25 -9.96
N ALA A 2 -2.62 8.46 -11.18
CA ALA A 2 -3.41 9.62 -11.54
C ALA A 2 -4.55 9.22 -12.48
N VAL A 3 -5.65 9.96 -12.45
CA VAL A 3 -6.78 9.85 -13.38
C VAL A 3 -7.04 11.25 -13.91
N ASP A 4 -7.19 11.36 -15.24
CA ASP A 4 -7.55 12.63 -15.89
C ASP A 4 -8.76 13.25 -15.17
N PRO A 5 -8.71 14.55 -14.81
CA PRO A 5 -9.79 15.22 -14.07
C PRO A 5 -11.18 15.05 -14.69
N SER A 6 -11.26 15.02 -16.03
CA SER A 6 -12.51 14.86 -16.79
C SER A 6 -13.14 13.48 -16.62
N TYR A 7 -12.37 12.49 -16.15
CA TYR A 7 -12.80 11.11 -15.97
C TYR A 7 -12.79 10.65 -14.50
N GLN A 8 -12.49 11.56 -13.55
CA GLN A 8 -12.54 11.26 -12.13
C GLN A 8 -13.96 10.94 -11.65
N ARG A 9 -14.06 10.34 -10.45
CA ARG A 9 -15.34 9.93 -9.80
C ARG A 9 -16.16 8.86 -10.54
N ASN A 10 -15.65 8.31 -11.64
CA ASN A 10 -16.24 7.18 -12.35
C ASN A 10 -15.66 5.81 -11.94
N GLY A 11 -15.09 5.70 -10.74
CA GLY A 11 -14.50 4.44 -10.24
C GLY A 11 -13.17 4.02 -10.90
N ILE A 12 -12.65 4.77 -11.88
CA ILE A 12 -11.38 4.45 -12.58
C ILE A 12 -10.21 4.33 -11.61
N GLY A 13 -10.09 5.25 -10.65
CA GLY A 13 -9.04 5.18 -9.64
C GLY A 13 -9.10 3.91 -8.78
N SER A 14 -10.31 3.43 -8.47
CA SER A 14 -10.52 2.17 -7.76
C SER A 14 -10.19 0.97 -8.64
N ALA A 15 -10.49 1.00 -9.94
CA ALA A 15 -10.13 -0.06 -10.87
C ALA A 15 -8.59 -0.18 -11.02
N LEU A 16 -7.90 0.95 -11.18
CA LEU A 16 -6.43 0.99 -11.21
C LEU A 16 -5.82 0.45 -9.92
N LEU A 17 -6.33 0.89 -8.77
CA LEU A 17 -5.83 0.44 -7.47
C LEU A 17 -6.12 -1.05 -7.23
N LYS A 18 -7.26 -1.57 -7.71
CA LYS A 18 -7.56 -3.01 -7.65
C LYS A 18 -6.55 -3.84 -8.44
N MET A 19 -6.25 -3.43 -9.67
CA MET A 19 -5.23 -4.09 -10.50
C MET A 19 -3.86 -4.05 -9.84
N PHE A 20 -3.48 -2.89 -9.28
CA PHE A 20 -2.22 -2.75 -8.54
C PHE A 20 -2.17 -3.65 -7.30
N CYS A 21 -3.23 -3.68 -6.49
CA CYS A 21 -3.32 -4.54 -5.31
C CYS A 21 -3.23 -6.01 -5.67
N HIS A 22 -3.87 -6.43 -6.77
CA HIS A 22 -3.75 -7.80 -7.26
C HIS A 22 -2.30 -8.16 -7.60
N TYR A 23 -1.60 -7.29 -8.32
CA TYR A 23 -0.19 -7.49 -8.66
C TYR A 23 0.71 -7.61 -7.42
N ILE A 24 0.57 -6.72 -6.43
CA ILE A 24 1.41 -6.79 -5.23
C ILE A 24 1.07 -8.00 -4.36
N ASP A 25 -0.20 -8.41 -4.31
CA ASP A 25 -0.63 -9.58 -3.55
C ASP A 25 -0.06 -10.86 -4.19
N GLU A 26 -0.06 -10.98 -5.52
CA GLU A 26 0.53 -12.12 -6.24
C GLU A 26 2.04 -12.23 -6.08
N ASN A 27 2.73 -11.09 -5.91
CA ASN A 27 4.19 -11.03 -5.82
C ASN A 27 4.69 -10.89 -4.39
N ALA A 28 3.82 -10.99 -3.38
CA ALA A 28 4.15 -10.79 -1.96
C ALA A 28 4.93 -9.48 -1.70
N LEU A 29 4.46 -8.39 -2.30
CA LEU A 29 5.07 -7.06 -2.19
C LEU A 29 4.29 -6.17 -1.24
N ASP A 30 5.02 -5.40 -0.44
CA ASP A 30 4.46 -4.32 0.35
C ASP A 30 4.25 -3.07 -0.51
N ALA A 31 3.25 -2.26 -0.16
CA ALA A 31 2.95 -1.02 -0.86
C ALA A 31 2.80 0.15 0.09
N PHE A 32 3.38 1.29 -0.30
CA PHE A 32 3.33 2.54 0.44
C PHE A 32 2.66 3.65 -0.38
N VAL A 33 1.89 4.52 0.28
CA VAL A 33 1.31 5.71 -0.35
C VAL A 33 1.26 6.89 0.61
N MET A 34 1.54 8.09 0.09
CA MET A 34 1.17 9.35 0.74
C MET A 34 -0.20 9.78 0.23
N SER A 35 -1.20 9.76 1.10
CA SER A 35 -2.56 10.13 0.78
C SER A 35 -2.88 11.55 1.22
N SER A 36 -3.54 12.30 0.35
CA SER A 36 -4.27 13.50 0.81
C SER A 36 -5.42 13.08 1.75
N PRO A 37 -5.97 13.99 2.56
CA PRO A 37 -7.10 13.67 3.44
C PRO A 37 -8.29 13.07 2.70
N ALA A 38 -8.59 13.56 1.49
CA ALA A 38 -9.67 13.07 0.65
C ALA A 38 -9.42 11.65 0.07
N GLY A 39 -8.15 11.23 -0.02
CA GLY A 39 -7.75 9.93 -0.55
C GLY A 39 -7.75 8.81 0.48
N VAL A 40 -7.73 9.11 1.78
CA VAL A 40 -7.51 8.10 2.85
C VAL A 40 -8.55 6.99 2.76
N ARG A 41 -9.83 7.36 2.64
CA ARG A 41 -10.93 6.39 2.55
C ARG A 41 -10.79 5.45 1.35
N LEU A 42 -10.31 5.96 0.20
CA LEU A 42 -10.07 5.12 -0.96
C LEU A 42 -9.01 4.07 -0.64
N TYR A 43 -7.84 4.47 -0.15
CA TYR A 43 -6.75 3.54 0.13
C TYR A 43 -7.09 2.56 1.26
N SER A 44 -7.81 3.00 2.31
CA SER A 44 -8.27 2.11 3.39
C SER A 44 -9.18 0.99 2.89
N ASN A 45 -10.04 1.24 1.89
CA ASN A 45 -10.87 0.20 1.27
C ASN A 45 -10.05 -0.87 0.55
N PHE A 46 -8.80 -0.56 0.21
CA PHE A 46 -7.84 -1.48 -0.39
C PHE A 46 -6.79 -1.93 0.64
N GLY A 47 -7.12 -1.99 1.93
CA GLY A 47 -6.28 -2.59 2.97
C GLY A 47 -5.02 -1.81 3.34
N PHE A 48 -4.85 -0.58 2.86
CA PHE A 48 -3.80 0.30 3.37
C PHE A 48 -4.18 0.80 4.77
N LYS A 49 -3.23 0.74 5.69
CA LYS A 49 -3.36 1.23 7.07
C LYS A 49 -2.54 2.51 7.22
N ALA A 50 -3.10 3.50 7.92
CA ALA A 50 -2.35 4.70 8.26
C ALA A 50 -1.19 4.34 9.20
N VAL A 51 0.02 4.82 8.89
CA VAL A 51 1.24 4.60 9.67
C VAL A 51 1.90 5.89 10.13
N GLY A 52 1.41 7.05 9.67
CA GLY A 52 1.90 8.35 10.10
C GLY A 52 1.25 9.52 9.36
N VAL A 53 1.76 10.71 9.66
CA VAL A 53 1.36 11.97 9.03
C VAL A 53 2.61 12.71 8.58
N VAL A 54 2.56 13.26 7.38
CA VAL A 54 3.57 14.15 6.83
C VAL A 54 2.98 15.56 6.79
N GLU A 55 3.54 16.46 7.57
CA GLU A 55 3.14 17.86 7.62
C GLU A 55 3.85 18.64 6.51
N THR A 56 3.09 19.48 5.79
CA THR A 56 3.65 20.33 4.73
C THR A 56 3.04 21.72 4.82
N LYS A 57 3.67 22.70 4.15
CA LYS A 57 3.10 24.04 4.01
C LYS A 57 1.75 24.08 3.26
N HIS A 58 1.38 22.99 2.60
CA HIS A 58 0.13 22.85 1.83
C HIS A 58 -0.91 21.97 2.54
N GLY A 59 -0.67 21.64 3.81
CA GLY A 59 -1.52 20.76 4.61
C GLY A 59 -0.91 19.38 4.82
N ASN A 60 -1.67 18.54 5.54
CA ASN A 60 -1.18 17.26 6.02
C ASN A 60 -1.53 16.13 5.05
N PHE A 61 -0.57 15.25 4.83
CA PHE A 61 -0.75 13.98 4.13
C PHE A 61 -0.65 12.83 5.11
N THR A 62 -1.42 11.77 4.90
CA THR A 62 -1.32 10.53 5.69
C THR A 62 -0.39 9.57 4.96
N SER A 63 0.67 9.11 5.61
CA SER A 63 1.46 7.99 5.12
C SER A 63 0.72 6.69 5.44
N MET A 64 0.59 5.81 4.44
CA MET A 64 -0.18 4.56 4.58
C MET A 64 0.59 3.38 3.98
N LEU A 65 0.53 2.24 4.67
CA LEU A 65 1.20 1.00 4.29
C LEU A 65 0.19 -0.13 4.13
N ARG A 66 0.34 -0.92 3.07
CA ARG A 66 -0.30 -2.23 2.92
C ARG A 66 0.82 -3.27 2.91
N THR A 67 0.79 -4.20 3.85
CA THR A 67 1.74 -5.29 3.92
C THR A 67 1.16 -6.53 3.25
N SER A 68 2.02 -7.25 2.53
CA SER A 68 1.72 -8.52 1.85
C SER A 68 1.52 -9.69 2.83
N GLY A 69 1.90 -9.53 4.10
CA GLY A 69 2.05 -10.65 5.04
C GLY A 69 1.50 -10.45 6.46
N PHE A 70 0.20 -10.21 6.62
CA PHE A 70 -0.46 -10.51 7.91
C PHE A 70 -1.77 -11.29 7.72
N MET A 71 -1.67 -12.51 7.17
CA MET A 71 -2.65 -13.56 7.46
C MET A 71 -2.34 -14.11 8.85
N GLY A 72 -3.12 -13.71 9.86
CA GLY A 72 -3.06 -14.31 11.19
C GLY A 72 -3.78 -15.68 11.24
N ASN A 73 -3.06 -16.69 11.75
CA ASN A 73 -3.44 -18.07 12.15
C ASN A 73 -3.80 -19.09 11.04
N ASN A 74 -3.11 -20.24 10.88
CA ASN A 74 -2.47 -21.12 11.88
C ASN A 74 -1.12 -21.68 11.38
N GLY A 75 -0.08 -21.59 12.22
CA GLY A 75 1.17 -22.36 12.08
C GLY A 75 2.42 -21.49 11.95
N ASN A 76 3.16 -21.41 13.05
CA ASN A 76 4.54 -20.94 13.20
C ASN A 76 4.76 -19.41 13.18
N VAL A 77 4.86 -18.88 14.40
CA VAL A 77 5.55 -17.64 14.73
C VAL A 77 7.00 -17.76 14.25
N CYS A 78 7.42 -16.91 13.31
CA CYS A 78 8.84 -16.65 13.10
C CYS A 78 9.22 -15.50 14.04
N GLU A 79 9.82 -15.86 15.17
CA GLU A 79 10.57 -14.91 16.00
C GLU A 79 11.68 -14.26 15.17
N GLU A 80 11.83 -12.97 15.39
CA GLU A 80 12.99 -12.13 15.05
C GLU A 80 13.41 -12.02 13.57
N GLY A 81 13.12 -10.84 13.00
CA GLY A 81 14.12 -10.11 12.21
C GLY A 81 14.53 -10.65 10.84
N LYS A 82 13.75 -11.53 10.19
CA LYS A 82 14.03 -11.99 8.83
C LYS A 82 12.92 -11.63 7.84
N LEU A 83 13.21 -10.67 6.96
CA LEU A 83 12.55 -10.59 5.65
C LEU A 83 12.86 -11.90 4.90
N MET A 84 11.83 -12.68 4.58
CA MET A 84 11.98 -13.80 3.67
C MET A 84 12.10 -13.26 2.25
N ALA A 85 13.34 -13.11 1.78
CA ALA A 85 13.64 -12.79 0.39
C ALA A 85 13.34 -14.02 -0.48
N ASN A 86 12.31 -13.96 -1.32
CA ASN A 86 12.15 -14.93 -2.40
C ASN A 86 13.06 -14.54 -3.56
N SER A 87 14.17 -15.28 -3.65
CA SER A 87 14.88 -15.70 -4.85
C SER A 87 15.06 -14.68 -5.99
N HIS A 88 16.27 -14.11 -5.98
CA HIS A 88 16.99 -13.37 -7.01
C HIS A 88 16.98 -11.84 -6.88
N HIS A 89 18.14 -11.33 -6.46
CA HIS A 89 18.59 -9.94 -6.37
C HIS A 89 18.35 -9.22 -5.03
N CYS A 90 19.31 -9.38 -4.11
CA CYS A 90 19.58 -8.39 -3.07
C CYS A 90 20.35 -7.23 -3.72
N TYR A 91 19.90 -5.98 -3.53
CA TYR A 91 20.76 -4.82 -3.72
C TYR A 91 21.47 -4.54 -2.39
N GLU A 92 22.80 -4.48 -2.41
CA GLU A 92 23.62 -3.95 -1.32
C GLU A 92 23.77 -2.43 -1.50
N GLU A 93 23.80 -1.69 -0.39
CA GLU A 93 24.38 -0.33 -0.34
C GLU A 93 25.91 -0.40 -0.31
#